data_AF-A0A2E6VP08-F1
#
_entry.id   AF-A0A2E6VP08-F1
#
_cell.length_a   1.000
_cell.length_b   1.000
_cell.length_c   1.000
_cell.angle_alpha   90.00
_cell.angle_beta   90.00
_cell.angle_gamma   90.00
#
_symmetry.space_group_name_H-M   'P 1'
#
loop_
_entity.id
_entity.type
_entity.pdbx_description
1 polymer ?
#
loop_
_entity_poly.entity_id
_entity_poly.type
_entity_poly.pdbx_seq_one_letter_code
_entity_poly.pdbx_strand_id
1 'polypeptide(L)'
;MSFIKGVGLYQRFDRNTIVSATSDTSDDLSGLSESQGFILSRLQGMPQTIAAVAEMCNLDEEDCLNEVDELIQAGLVNIEGHGQARLPYDEDRKIKELPRIPFSEDVEAQERRARNSRNRRMNDLRRDRRLAKNPMVARLRQAKNLFEQGELAFHRHHWQEASNTMKLVLSFGIMDKQMRERAQEIIVLAQADQAEDLLKKAEQMATGKRFQKAADLAEKVVELCGNNSRILERAALLLTKADRDTLIVWTRLLAQYEKREEWYQALRAADEILKLKPLDGAMRRKYEELQPKV
;
A
#
# COMPACT_ATOMS: atom_id res chain seq x y z
N MET A 1 -3.59 -35.22 -20.01
CA MET A 1 -2.83 -34.48 -21.03
C MET A 1 -3.79 -33.57 -21.74
N SER A 2 -3.73 -32.28 -21.42
CA SER A 2 -4.67 -31.25 -21.89
C SER A 2 -4.15 -30.72 -23.23
N PHE A 3 -4.90 -30.97 -24.31
CA PHE A 3 -4.59 -30.36 -25.61
C PHE A 3 -4.89 -28.87 -25.54
N ILE A 4 -3.86 -28.07 -25.81
CA ILE A 4 -3.96 -26.63 -26.00
C ILE A 4 -4.80 -26.42 -27.27
N LYS A 5 -6.01 -25.86 -27.11
CA LYS A 5 -6.77 -25.29 -28.21
C LYS A 5 -5.95 -24.16 -28.82
N GLY A 6 -5.35 -24.43 -29.98
CA GLY A 6 -4.73 -23.41 -30.81
C GLY A 6 -5.79 -22.37 -31.17
N VAL A 7 -5.55 -21.13 -30.78
CA VAL A 7 -6.28 -19.97 -31.28
C VAL A 7 -5.89 -19.85 -32.75
N GLY A 8 -6.75 -20.36 -33.63
CA GLY A 8 -6.62 -20.18 -35.07
C GLY A 8 -6.61 -18.70 -35.39
N LEU A 9 -5.51 -18.21 -35.94
CA LEU A 9 -5.47 -16.98 -36.72
C LEU A 9 -6.35 -17.21 -37.94
N TYR A 10 -7.66 -16.99 -37.81
CA TYR A 10 -8.56 -16.91 -38.96
C TYR A 10 -8.11 -15.69 -39.77
N GLN A 11 -7.36 -15.95 -40.83
CA GLN A 11 -7.10 -15.00 -41.88
C GLN A 11 -8.46 -14.71 -42.49
N ARG A 12 -9.10 -13.59 -42.09
CA ARG A 12 -10.41 -13.22 -42.62
C ARG A 12 -10.25 -13.04 -44.12
N PHE A 13 -10.86 -13.92 -44.89
CA PHE A 13 -10.91 -13.81 -46.34
C PHE A 13 -11.69 -12.55 -46.69
N ASP A 14 -11.14 -11.74 -47.58
CA ASP A 14 -11.84 -10.57 -48.10
C ASP A 14 -12.82 -11.00 -49.20
N ARG A 15 -13.85 -10.19 -49.45
CA ARG A 15 -14.89 -10.43 -50.48
C ARG A 15 -14.35 -10.64 -51.89
N ASN A 16 -13.12 -10.15 -52.14
CA ASN A 16 -12.43 -10.24 -53.42
C ASN A 16 -11.49 -11.46 -53.53
N THR A 17 -11.48 -12.34 -52.53
CA THR A 17 -10.67 -13.57 -52.55
C THR A 17 -11.21 -14.49 -53.64
N ILE A 18 -10.32 -14.99 -54.50
CA ILE A 18 -10.68 -15.91 -55.59
C ILE A 18 -10.53 -17.34 -55.09
N VAL A 19 -11.58 -18.12 -55.27
CA VAL A 19 -11.66 -19.52 -54.85
C VAL A 19 -12.03 -20.40 -56.05
N SER A 20 -11.52 -21.63 -56.06
CA SER A 20 -11.84 -22.66 -57.06
C SER A 20 -11.99 -24.03 -56.40
N ALA A 21 -12.85 -24.89 -56.95
CA ALA A 21 -13.00 -26.25 -56.45
C ALA A 21 -11.75 -27.07 -56.80
N THR A 22 -11.33 -27.97 -55.90
CA THR A 22 -10.27 -28.94 -56.19
C THR A 22 -10.75 -29.95 -57.25
N SER A 23 -9.89 -30.38 -58.15
CA SER A 23 -10.26 -31.21 -59.31
C SER A 23 -10.71 -32.64 -58.97
N ASP A 24 -10.54 -33.07 -57.71
CA ASP A 24 -10.67 -34.45 -57.27
C ASP A 24 -11.87 -34.64 -56.31
N THR A 25 -13.02 -34.02 -56.61
CA THR A 25 -14.22 -34.08 -55.75
C THR A 25 -15.09 -35.33 -55.99
N SER A 26 -14.52 -36.47 -56.41
CA SER A 26 -15.32 -37.61 -56.86
C SER A 26 -15.82 -38.54 -55.76
N ASP A 27 -15.25 -38.53 -54.55
CA ASP A 27 -15.34 -39.74 -53.72
C ASP A 27 -16.12 -39.66 -52.40
N ASP A 28 -16.54 -38.49 -51.88
CA ASP A 28 -17.56 -38.47 -50.80
C ASP A 28 -18.15 -37.07 -50.57
N LEU A 29 -19.31 -36.81 -51.18
CA LEU A 29 -20.14 -35.62 -50.88
C LEU A 29 -21.17 -35.89 -49.77
N SER A 30 -21.06 -37.04 -49.10
CA SER A 30 -22.01 -37.53 -48.10
C SER A 30 -21.77 -36.83 -46.75
N GLY A 31 -22.29 -35.61 -46.61
CA GLY A 31 -22.17 -34.84 -45.36
C GLY A 31 -22.14 -33.33 -45.53
N LEU A 32 -22.13 -32.85 -46.77
CA LEU A 32 -22.21 -31.41 -47.06
C LEU A 32 -23.65 -30.90 -46.92
N SER A 33 -23.78 -29.67 -46.45
CA SER A 33 -25.07 -28.97 -46.47
C SER A 33 -25.51 -28.66 -47.92
N GLU A 34 -26.79 -28.41 -48.12
CA GLU A 34 -27.34 -28.07 -49.45
C GLU A 34 -26.69 -26.78 -50.00
N SER A 35 -26.40 -25.81 -49.13
CA SER A 35 -25.63 -24.59 -49.43
C SER A 35 -24.20 -24.89 -49.86
N GLN A 36 -23.49 -25.76 -49.14
CA GLN A 36 -22.11 -26.15 -49.46
C GLN A 36 -22.01 -26.90 -50.80
N GLY A 37 -22.92 -27.85 -51.05
CA GLY A 37 -22.98 -28.56 -52.32
C GLY A 37 -23.26 -27.62 -53.49
N PHE A 38 -24.12 -26.62 -53.29
CA PHE A 38 -24.41 -25.61 -54.31
C PHE A 38 -23.21 -24.69 -54.57
N ILE A 39 -22.52 -24.22 -53.53
CA ILE A 39 -21.28 -23.44 -53.66
C ILE A 39 -20.22 -24.22 -54.43
N LEU A 40 -19.96 -25.49 -54.06
CA LEU A 40 -19.00 -26.34 -54.77
C LEU A 40 -19.36 -26.52 -56.25
N SER A 41 -20.64 -26.74 -56.57
CA SER A 41 -21.10 -26.90 -57.96
C SER A 41 -20.82 -25.67 -58.82
N ARG A 42 -20.80 -24.47 -58.22
CA ARG A 42 -20.49 -23.21 -58.91
C ARG A 42 -19.00 -22.96 -59.06
N LEU A 43 -18.21 -23.47 -58.12
CA LEU A 43 -16.74 -23.39 -58.13
C LEU A 43 -16.08 -24.48 -59.00
N GLN A 44 -16.82 -25.53 -59.37
CA GLN A 44 -16.38 -26.54 -60.32
C GLN A 44 -16.28 -25.95 -61.74
N GLY A 45 -15.04 -25.78 -62.20
CA GLY A 45 -14.72 -25.44 -63.59
C GLY A 45 -14.39 -23.97 -63.85
N MET A 46 -14.59 -23.05 -62.90
CA MET A 46 -14.13 -21.67 -63.03
C MET A 46 -13.82 -21.04 -61.67
N PRO A 47 -12.65 -20.41 -61.49
CA PRO A 47 -12.35 -19.65 -60.29
C PRO A 47 -13.23 -18.40 -60.21
N GLN A 48 -13.81 -18.13 -59.05
CA GLN A 48 -14.69 -16.99 -58.82
C GLN A 48 -14.39 -16.29 -57.49
N THR A 49 -14.73 -15.01 -57.38
CA THR A 49 -14.63 -14.26 -56.13
C THR A 49 -15.75 -14.64 -55.16
N ILE A 50 -15.49 -14.64 -53.86
CA ILE A 50 -16.50 -14.96 -52.83
C ILE A 50 -17.76 -14.10 -52.96
N ALA A 51 -17.63 -12.80 -53.27
CA ALA A 51 -18.80 -11.93 -53.50
C ALA A 51 -19.70 -12.40 -54.64
N ALA A 52 -19.12 -12.87 -55.75
CA ALA A 52 -19.87 -13.38 -56.89
C ALA A 52 -20.56 -14.71 -56.56
N VAL A 53 -19.92 -15.57 -55.77
CA VAL A 53 -20.50 -16.82 -55.30
C VAL A 53 -21.68 -16.54 -54.37
N ALA A 54 -21.55 -15.61 -53.43
CA ALA A 54 -22.63 -15.20 -52.54
C ALA A 54 -23.85 -14.68 -53.32
N GLU A 55 -23.62 -13.85 -54.35
CA GLU A 55 -24.68 -13.32 -55.21
C GLU A 55 -25.39 -14.42 -56.01
N MET A 56 -24.64 -15.37 -56.59
CA MET A 56 -25.23 -16.48 -57.37
C MET A 56 -25.97 -17.50 -56.51
N CYS A 57 -25.55 -17.69 -55.26
CA CYS A 57 -26.17 -18.59 -54.30
C CYS A 57 -27.30 -17.92 -53.52
N ASN A 58 -27.49 -16.61 -53.69
CA ASN A 58 -28.45 -15.79 -52.94
C ASN A 58 -28.30 -15.98 -51.42
N LEU A 59 -27.05 -16.03 -50.96
CA LEU A 59 -26.68 -16.16 -49.55
C LEU A 59 -26.14 -14.83 -49.03
N ASP A 60 -26.35 -14.57 -47.74
CA ASP A 60 -25.69 -13.44 -47.08
C ASP A 60 -24.17 -13.65 -47.10
N GLU A 61 -23.42 -12.57 -47.30
CA GLU A 61 -21.97 -12.65 -47.52
C GLU A 61 -21.21 -13.26 -46.33
N GLU A 62 -21.70 -13.04 -45.10
CA GLU A 62 -21.12 -13.64 -43.89
C GLU A 62 -21.35 -15.15 -43.83
N ASP A 63 -22.55 -15.61 -44.22
CA ASP A 63 -22.88 -17.04 -44.27
C ASP A 63 -22.10 -17.74 -45.39
N CYS A 64 -21.98 -17.10 -46.56
CA CYS A 64 -21.16 -17.61 -47.65
C CYS A 64 -19.68 -17.73 -47.27
N LEU A 65 -19.15 -16.76 -46.51
CA LEU A 65 -17.77 -16.82 -46.00
C LEU A 65 -17.56 -17.98 -45.02
N ASN A 66 -18.51 -18.21 -44.11
CA ASN A 66 -18.43 -19.32 -43.16
C ASN A 66 -18.48 -20.68 -43.89
N GLU A 67 -19.39 -20.83 -44.85
CA GLU A 67 -19.54 -22.07 -45.62
C GLU A 67 -18.31 -22.34 -46.51
N VAL A 68 -17.71 -21.29 -47.09
CA VAL A 68 -16.46 -21.42 -47.86
C VAL A 68 -15.27 -21.77 -46.96
N ASP A 69 -15.19 -21.23 -45.75
CA ASP A 69 -14.14 -21.58 -44.78
C ASP A 69 -14.25 -23.05 -44.34
N GLU A 70 -15.46 -23.54 -44.10
CA GLU A 70 -15.70 -24.97 -43.82
C GLU A 70 -15.29 -25.86 -45.00
N LEU A 71 -15.60 -25.46 -46.23
CA LEU A 71 -15.18 -26.17 -47.45
C LEU A 71 -13.67 -26.15 -47.69
N ILE A 72 -12.99 -25.07 -47.32
CA ILE A 72 -11.52 -24.97 -47.34
C ILE A 72 -10.91 -25.89 -46.28
N GLN A 73 -11.47 -25.92 -45.08
CA GLN A 73 -11.03 -26.82 -44.01
C GLN A 73 -11.25 -28.29 -44.36
N ALA A 74 -12.30 -28.59 -45.13
CA ALA A 74 -12.56 -29.91 -45.69
C ALA A 74 -11.64 -30.26 -46.89
N GLY A 75 -10.86 -29.30 -47.40
CA GLY A 75 -9.95 -29.50 -48.53
C GLY A 75 -10.63 -29.57 -49.90
N LEU A 76 -11.89 -29.14 -50.00
CA LEU A 76 -12.70 -29.20 -51.22
C LEU A 76 -12.60 -27.93 -52.08
N VAL A 77 -12.15 -26.82 -51.48
CA VAL A 77 -11.97 -25.52 -52.15
C VAL A 77 -10.53 -25.04 -51.92
N ASN A 78 -9.89 -24.61 -53.02
CA ASN A 78 -8.58 -23.97 -53.01
C ASN A 78 -8.71 -22.46 -53.22
N ILE A 79 -7.81 -21.70 -52.59
CA ILE A 79 -7.71 -20.25 -52.79
C ILE A 79 -6.66 -19.99 -53.86
N GLU A 80 -7.09 -19.50 -55.02
CA GLU A 80 -6.20 -19.09 -56.09
C GLU A 80 -5.62 -17.71 -55.79
N GLY A 81 -4.33 -17.67 -55.43
CA GLY A 81 -3.63 -16.43 -55.11
C GLY A 81 -2.52 -16.54 -54.07
N HIS A 82 -2.40 -17.68 -53.37
CA HIS A 82 -1.29 -17.97 -52.46
C HIS A 82 -0.24 -18.93 -53.06
N GLY A 83 0.01 -18.76 -54.36
CA GLY A 83 1.02 -19.50 -55.13
C GLY A 83 2.13 -18.62 -55.67
N GLN A 84 2.90 -17.94 -54.81
CA GLN A 84 4.30 -17.65 -55.12
C GLN A 84 5.20 -18.28 -54.06
N ALA A 85 5.84 -19.37 -54.50
CA ALA A 85 7.02 -20.04 -53.98
C ALA A 85 7.72 -19.34 -52.79
N ARG A 86 7.59 -19.94 -51.60
CA ARG A 86 8.66 -19.86 -50.59
C ARG A 86 9.84 -20.73 -51.07
N LEU A 87 10.72 -20.13 -51.85
CA LEU A 87 12.13 -20.48 -51.79
C LEU A 87 12.60 -20.27 -50.33
N PRO A 88 13.50 -21.11 -49.77
CA PRO A 88 14.13 -20.81 -48.51
C PRO A 88 15.10 -19.64 -48.74
N TYR A 89 14.58 -18.42 -48.67
CA TYR A 89 15.37 -17.20 -48.63
C TYR A 89 15.40 -16.72 -47.19
N ASP A 90 16.62 -16.61 -46.67
CA ASP A 90 16.98 -16.10 -45.35
C ASP A 90 16.07 -14.96 -44.86
N GLU A 91 15.40 -15.18 -43.73
CA GLU A 91 14.69 -14.15 -42.94
C GLU A 91 15.63 -13.10 -42.32
N ASP A 92 16.87 -12.98 -42.79
CA ASP A 92 17.81 -11.93 -42.38
C ASP A 92 17.74 -10.67 -43.25
N ARG A 93 16.87 -10.61 -44.26
CA ARG A 93 16.59 -9.34 -44.96
C ARG A 93 15.33 -8.70 -44.40
N LYS A 94 15.49 -8.10 -43.21
CA LYS A 94 14.75 -6.89 -42.82
C LYS A 94 14.59 -6.04 -44.07
N ILE A 95 13.36 -5.80 -44.50
CA ILE A 95 13.06 -4.65 -45.37
C ILE A 95 13.68 -3.48 -44.62
N LYS A 96 14.85 -3.00 -45.09
CA LYS A 96 15.35 -1.70 -44.70
C LYS A 96 14.32 -0.76 -45.27
N GLU A 97 13.31 -0.42 -44.48
CA GLU A 97 12.55 0.79 -44.68
C GLU A 97 13.58 1.86 -45.01
N LEU A 98 13.54 2.38 -46.23
CA LEU A 98 14.37 3.50 -46.61
C LEU A 98 14.16 4.56 -45.54
N PRO A 99 15.23 5.10 -44.93
CA PRO A 99 15.08 6.06 -43.85
C PRO A 99 14.18 7.17 -44.38
N ARG A 100 12.98 7.31 -43.79
CA ARG A 100 12.12 8.47 -44.04
C ARG A 100 13.01 9.68 -43.83
N ILE A 101 13.28 10.44 -44.89
CA ILE A 101 13.97 11.72 -44.78
C ILE A 101 12.98 12.60 -44.03
N PRO A 102 13.24 12.92 -42.75
CA PRO A 102 12.30 13.72 -41.99
C PRO A 102 12.17 15.09 -42.68
N PHE A 103 10.94 15.56 -42.89
CA PHE A 103 10.72 16.93 -43.35
C PHE A 103 11.38 17.90 -42.37
N SER A 104 11.90 19.04 -42.84
CA SER A 104 12.64 20.00 -42.02
C SER A 104 11.87 20.41 -40.75
N GLU A 105 10.54 20.51 -40.83
CA GLU A 105 9.67 20.83 -39.71
C GLU A 105 9.60 19.72 -38.64
N ASP A 106 9.64 18.45 -39.04
CA ASP A 106 9.62 17.30 -38.13
C ASP A 106 10.95 17.17 -37.37
N VAL A 107 12.07 17.44 -38.05
CA VAL A 107 13.40 17.51 -37.41
C VAL A 107 13.44 18.63 -36.39
N GLU A 108 12.95 19.83 -36.75
CA GLU A 108 12.90 20.97 -35.83
C GLU A 108 11.99 20.70 -34.62
N ALA A 109 10.83 20.08 -34.83
CA ALA A 109 9.93 19.71 -33.73
C ALA A 109 10.56 18.67 -32.80
N GLN A 110 11.26 17.68 -33.35
CA GLN A 110 11.98 16.67 -32.59
C GLN A 110 13.15 17.27 -31.80
N GLU A 111 13.91 18.19 -32.39
CA GLU A 111 14.98 18.93 -31.73
C GLU A 111 14.45 19.84 -30.62
N ARG A 112 13.33 20.54 -30.84
CA ARG A 112 12.65 21.35 -29.80
C ARG A 112 12.19 20.47 -28.64
N ARG A 113 11.60 19.30 -28.90
CA ARG A 113 11.21 18.33 -27.86
C ARG A 113 12.43 17.80 -27.10
N ALA A 114 13.50 17.46 -27.80
CA ALA A 114 14.76 16.99 -27.20
C ALA A 114 15.41 18.08 -26.35
N ARG A 115 15.45 19.33 -26.84
CA ARG A 115 15.98 20.50 -26.13
C ARG A 115 15.13 20.85 -24.90
N ASN A 116 13.81 20.81 -25.00
CA ASN A 116 12.91 21.02 -23.88
C ASN A 116 13.04 19.90 -22.83
N SER A 117 13.16 18.64 -23.26
CA SER A 117 13.42 17.50 -22.36
C SER A 117 14.77 17.64 -21.65
N ARG A 118 15.82 18.02 -22.37
CA ARG A 118 17.15 18.30 -21.81
C ARG A 118 17.10 19.45 -20.82
N ASN A 119 16.42 20.55 -21.14
CA ASN A 119 16.27 21.70 -20.26
C ASN A 119 15.47 21.36 -18.99
N ARG A 120 14.42 20.55 -19.09
CA ARG A 120 13.68 20.03 -17.93
C ARG A 120 14.59 19.23 -17.02
N ARG A 121 15.30 18.23 -17.56
CA ARG A 121 16.29 17.43 -16.79
C ARG A 121 17.35 18.31 -16.13
N MET A 122 17.88 19.30 -16.83
CA MET A 122 18.87 20.23 -16.27
C MET A 122 18.30 21.11 -15.15
N ASN A 123 17.06 21.54 -15.27
CA ASN A 123 16.37 22.32 -14.23
C ASN A 123 16.04 21.47 -13.01
N ASP A 124 15.60 20.22 -13.20
CA ASP A 124 15.36 19.27 -12.13
C ASP A 124 16.65 18.98 -11.35
N LEU A 125 17.76 18.71 -12.05
CA LEU A 125 19.07 18.54 -11.42
C LEU A 125 19.52 19.78 -10.63
N ARG A 126 19.26 21.00 -11.15
CA ARG A 126 19.56 22.25 -10.42
C ARG A 126 18.69 22.39 -9.18
N ARG A 127 17.40 22.06 -9.27
CA ARG A 127 16.47 22.06 -8.15
C ARG A 127 16.91 21.06 -7.09
N ASP A 128 17.25 19.83 -7.47
CA ASP A 128 17.71 18.79 -6.56
C ASP A 128 19.02 19.17 -5.87
N ARG A 129 19.96 19.77 -6.61
CA ARG A 129 21.20 20.31 -6.02
C ARG A 129 20.92 21.43 -5.01
N ARG A 130 19.94 22.31 -5.27
CA ARG A 130 19.52 23.35 -4.33
C ARG A 130 18.86 22.75 -3.08
N LEU A 131 17.98 21.77 -3.26
CA LEU A 131 17.30 21.09 -2.16
C LEU A 131 18.27 20.25 -1.31
N ALA A 132 19.25 19.61 -1.93
CA ALA A 132 20.28 18.82 -1.25
C ALA A 132 21.17 19.69 -0.35
N LYS A 133 21.44 20.94 -0.76
CA LYS A 133 22.20 21.91 0.04
C LYS A 133 21.35 22.68 1.05
N ASN A 134 20.03 22.50 1.05
CA ASN A 134 19.14 23.24 1.94
C ASN A 134 19.14 22.58 3.34
N PRO A 135 19.59 23.29 4.39
CA PRO A 135 19.67 22.73 5.74
C PRO A 135 18.30 22.38 6.33
N MET A 136 17.22 23.07 5.92
CA MET A 136 15.86 22.77 6.37
C MET A 136 15.36 21.42 5.82
N VAL A 137 15.68 21.13 4.56
CA VAL A 137 15.33 19.83 3.94
C VAL A 137 16.11 18.70 4.62
N ALA A 138 17.38 18.92 4.96
CA ALA A 138 18.18 17.95 5.71
C ALA A 138 17.60 17.68 7.10
N ARG A 139 17.22 18.74 7.85
CA ARG A 139 16.54 18.61 9.15
C ARG A 139 15.23 17.83 9.06
N LEU A 140 14.41 18.13 8.05
CA LEU A 140 13.14 17.41 7.83
C LEU A 140 13.37 15.93 7.50
N ARG A 141 14.37 15.61 6.67
CA ARG A 141 14.73 14.22 6.38
C ARG A 141 15.21 13.48 7.63
N GLN A 142 16.05 14.13 8.44
CA GLN A 142 16.49 13.56 9.72
C GLN A 142 15.33 13.30 10.66
N ALA A 143 14.40 14.26 10.79
CA ALA A 143 13.21 14.10 11.62
C ALA A 143 12.33 12.93 11.15
N LYS A 144 12.15 12.75 9.84
CA LYS A 144 11.42 11.60 9.27
C LYS A 144 12.10 10.27 9.58
N ASN A 145 13.40 10.17 9.34
CA ASN A 145 14.16 8.95 9.63
C ASN A 145 14.10 8.59 11.13
N LEU A 146 14.20 9.58 12.02
CA LEU A 146 14.10 9.36 13.47
C LEU A 146 12.69 8.94 13.90
N PHE A 147 11.66 9.45 13.23
CA PHE A 147 10.28 9.04 13.48
C PHE A 147 10.05 7.59 13.07
N GLU A 148 10.49 7.19 11.88
CA GLU A 148 10.43 5.79 11.43
C GLU A 148 11.18 4.86 12.39
N GLN A 149 12.36 5.28 12.87
CA GLN A 149 13.11 4.54 13.89
C GLN A 149 12.35 4.44 15.22
N GLY A 150 11.71 5.52 15.65
CA GLY A 150 10.94 5.53 16.89
C GLY A 150 9.67 4.68 16.81
N GLU A 151 8.99 4.66 15.66
CA GLU A 151 7.85 3.75 15.43
C GLU A 151 8.30 2.29 15.43
N LEU A 152 9.42 1.99 14.77
CA LEU A 152 10.01 0.65 14.80
C LEU A 152 10.37 0.22 16.23
N ALA A 153 10.99 1.11 17.02
CA ALA A 153 11.32 0.85 18.42
C ALA A 153 10.05 0.63 19.27
N PHE A 154 8.99 1.39 19.02
CA PHE A 154 7.70 1.23 19.68
C PHE A 154 7.09 -0.15 19.37
N HIS A 155 7.07 -0.58 18.11
CA HIS A 155 6.58 -1.90 17.71
C HIS A 155 7.43 -3.05 18.26
N ARG A 156 8.71 -2.81 18.53
CA ARG A 156 9.62 -3.78 19.18
C ARG A 156 9.53 -3.76 20.71
N HIS A 157 8.60 -3.00 21.30
CA HIS A 157 8.46 -2.83 22.75
C HIS A 157 9.70 -2.23 23.43
N HIS A 158 10.53 -1.49 22.69
CA HIS A 158 11.66 -0.74 23.24
C HIS A 158 11.20 0.65 23.68
N TRP A 159 10.39 0.69 24.74
CA TRP A 159 9.66 1.89 25.17
C TRP A 159 10.54 3.11 25.44
N GLN A 160 11.68 2.91 26.11
CA GLN A 160 12.61 3.98 26.44
C GLN A 160 13.28 4.57 25.19
N GLU A 161 13.69 3.72 24.26
CA GLU A 161 14.26 4.14 22.98
C GLU A 161 13.22 4.90 22.17
N ALA A 162 12.01 4.35 22.04
CA ALA A 162 10.90 4.97 21.33
C ALA A 162 10.59 6.38 21.88
N SER A 163 10.41 6.51 23.19
CA SER A 163 10.13 7.80 23.84
C SER A 163 11.24 8.84 23.58
N ASN A 164 12.50 8.43 23.71
CA ASN A 164 13.65 9.33 23.50
C ASN A 164 13.78 9.76 22.03
N THR A 165 13.61 8.82 21.09
CA THR A 165 13.62 9.13 19.65
C THR A 165 12.50 10.08 19.28
N MET A 166 11.29 9.89 19.82
CA MET A 166 10.14 10.75 19.53
C MET A 166 10.28 12.16 20.14
N LYS A 167 10.91 12.29 21.31
CA LYS A 167 11.26 13.62 21.87
C LYS A 167 12.26 14.36 20.98
N LEU A 168 13.23 13.64 20.41
CA LEU A 168 14.20 14.20 19.47
C LEU A 168 13.53 14.62 18.16
N VAL A 169 12.60 13.82 17.66
CA VAL A 169 11.75 14.13 16.49
C VAL A 169 10.99 15.46 16.70
N LEU A 170 10.40 15.67 17.88
CA LEU A 170 9.71 16.93 18.21
C LEU A 170 10.66 18.14 18.29
N SER A 171 11.91 17.95 18.75
CA SER A 171 12.89 19.04 18.84
C SER A 171 13.36 19.57 17.48
N PHE A 172 13.23 18.77 16.42
CA PHE A 172 13.49 19.21 15.05
C PHE A 172 12.39 20.12 14.47
N GLY A 173 11.31 20.39 15.20
CA GLY A 173 10.29 21.36 14.81
C GLY A 173 9.48 20.92 13.59
N ILE A 174 8.98 19.68 13.62
CA ILE A 174 8.18 19.11 12.53
C ILE A 174 6.93 19.96 12.29
N MET A 175 6.77 20.41 11.05
CA MET A 175 5.65 21.26 10.63
C MET A 175 4.37 20.45 10.35
N ASP A 176 4.50 19.14 10.12
CA ASP A 176 3.37 18.26 9.92
C ASP A 176 2.64 18.01 11.24
N LYS A 177 1.37 18.39 11.28
CA LYS A 177 0.50 18.26 12.46
C LYS A 177 0.28 16.80 12.83
N GLN A 178 0.05 15.93 11.84
CA GLN A 178 -0.25 14.51 12.09
C GLN A 178 0.95 13.78 12.71
N MET A 179 2.15 14.00 12.14
CA MET A 179 3.38 13.42 12.64
C MET A 179 3.70 13.90 14.06
N ARG A 180 3.41 15.17 14.37
CA ARG A 180 3.60 15.74 15.72
C ARG A 180 2.66 15.11 16.74
N GLU A 181 1.37 15.03 16.42
CA GLU A 181 0.35 14.39 17.27
C GLU A 181 0.71 12.93 17.51
N ARG A 182 1.06 12.19 16.45
CA ARG A 182 1.47 10.80 16.56
C ARG A 182 2.73 10.60 17.41
N ALA A 183 3.73 11.47 17.28
CA ALA A 183 4.92 11.41 18.13
C ALA A 183 4.59 11.66 19.61
N GLN A 184 3.67 12.59 19.90
CA GLN A 184 3.20 12.84 21.27
C GLN A 184 2.44 11.65 21.84
N GLU A 185 1.54 11.04 21.06
CA GLU A 185 0.84 9.81 21.44
C GLU A 185 1.82 8.69 21.80
N ILE A 186 2.82 8.44 20.95
CA ILE A 186 3.83 7.41 21.17
C ILE A 186 4.64 7.69 22.44
N ILE A 187 4.99 8.96 22.71
CA ILE A 187 5.68 9.32 23.96
C ILE A 187 4.83 8.95 25.17
N VAL A 188 3.54 9.31 25.17
CA VAL A 188 2.63 9.04 26.29
C VAL A 188 2.43 7.54 26.48
N LEU A 189 2.17 6.80 25.41
CA LEU A 189 1.98 5.34 25.45
C LEU A 189 3.25 4.62 25.90
N ALA A 190 4.40 4.94 25.30
CA ALA A 190 5.67 4.32 25.67
C ALA A 190 6.06 4.63 27.13
N GLN A 191 5.79 5.85 27.63
CA GLN A 191 6.02 6.17 29.04
C GLN A 191 5.08 5.39 29.97
N ALA A 192 3.83 5.17 29.57
CA ALA A 192 2.88 4.36 30.32
C ALA A 192 3.34 2.90 30.41
N ASP A 193 3.70 2.29 29.28
CA ASP A 193 4.15 0.89 29.24
C ASP A 193 5.49 0.71 29.96
N GLN A 194 6.43 1.66 29.79
CA GLN A 194 7.68 1.67 30.53
C GLN A 194 7.45 1.72 32.05
N ALA A 195 6.50 2.55 32.49
CA ALA A 195 6.15 2.65 33.90
C ALA A 195 5.52 1.35 34.42
N GLU A 196 4.68 0.68 33.64
CA GLU A 196 4.13 -0.63 34.03
C GLU A 196 5.22 -1.69 34.19
N ASP A 197 6.18 -1.75 33.28
CA ASP A 197 7.28 -2.72 33.35
C ASP A 197 8.21 -2.46 34.54
N LEU A 198 8.49 -1.18 34.84
CA LEU A 198 9.24 -0.81 36.04
C LEU A 198 8.48 -1.16 37.32
N LEU A 199 7.16 -0.95 37.32
CA LEU A 199 6.31 -1.27 38.46
C LEU A 199 6.24 -2.78 38.72
N LYS A 200 6.09 -3.60 37.66
CA LYS A 200 6.16 -5.08 37.78
C LYS A 200 7.50 -5.52 38.39
N LYS A 201 8.61 -4.91 37.97
CA LYS A 201 9.94 -5.18 38.55
C LYS A 201 10.02 -4.74 40.01
N ALA A 202 9.44 -3.58 40.36
CA ALA A 202 9.40 -3.09 41.74
C ALA A 202 8.60 -4.04 42.65
N GLU A 203 7.45 -4.54 42.19
CA GLU A 203 6.64 -5.51 42.93
C GLU A 203 7.37 -6.84 43.15
N GLN A 204 8.06 -7.35 42.14
CA GLN A 204 8.92 -8.55 42.28
C GLN A 204 10.08 -8.32 43.27
N MET A 205 10.63 -7.11 43.34
CA MET A 205 11.66 -6.79 44.34
C MET A 205 11.07 -6.66 45.75
N ALA A 206 9.84 -6.17 45.87
CA ALA A 206 9.13 -6.06 47.13
C ALA A 206 8.80 -7.43 47.72
N THR A 207 8.40 -8.42 46.90
CA THR A 207 8.21 -9.81 47.38
C THR A 207 9.51 -10.44 47.89
N GLY A 208 10.64 -10.08 47.28
CA GLY A 208 11.98 -10.44 47.74
C GLY A 208 12.49 -9.67 48.96
N LYS A 209 11.63 -8.92 49.67
CA LYS A 209 11.95 -8.06 50.83
C LYS A 209 12.97 -6.94 50.56
N ARG A 210 13.18 -6.56 49.29
CA ARG A 210 14.07 -5.46 48.89
C ARG A 210 13.29 -4.16 48.71
N PHE A 211 12.64 -3.70 49.79
CA PHE A 211 11.71 -2.57 49.75
C PHE A 211 12.35 -1.25 49.33
N GLN A 212 13.59 -0.97 49.71
CA GLN A 212 14.27 0.28 49.31
C GLN A 212 14.49 0.39 47.79
N LYS A 213 14.95 -0.69 47.15
CA LYS A 213 15.14 -0.71 45.69
C LYS A 213 13.81 -0.68 44.94
N ALA A 214 12.77 -1.31 45.51
CA ALA A 214 11.42 -1.22 44.97
C ALA A 214 10.88 0.22 45.05
N ALA A 215 11.16 0.94 46.14
CA ALA A 215 10.80 2.34 46.31
C ALA A 215 11.51 3.25 45.29
N ASP A 216 12.82 3.06 45.07
CA ASP A 216 13.56 3.82 44.05
C ASP A 216 12.96 3.65 42.64
N LEU A 217 12.48 2.44 42.31
CA LEU A 217 11.80 2.19 41.04
C LEU A 217 10.40 2.81 41.00
N ALA A 218 9.67 2.77 42.11
CA ALA A 218 8.34 3.39 42.22
C ALA A 218 8.41 4.92 42.08
N GLU A 219 9.44 5.58 42.62
CA GLU A 219 9.68 7.02 42.41
C GLU A 219 9.87 7.35 40.92
N LYS A 220 10.70 6.57 40.22
CA LYS A 220 10.88 6.71 38.76
C LYS A 220 9.58 6.50 37.99
N VAL A 221 8.73 5.58 38.44
CA VAL A 221 7.40 5.35 37.86
C VAL A 221 6.52 6.59 38.00
N VAL A 222 6.53 7.24 39.17
CA VAL A 222 5.76 8.48 39.43
C VAL A 222 6.25 9.66 38.59
N GLU A 223 7.55 9.71 38.26
CA GLU A 223 8.11 10.70 37.35
C GLU A 223 7.71 10.47 35.88
N LEU A 224 7.65 9.19 35.46
CA LEU A 224 7.32 8.82 34.08
C LEU A 224 5.82 8.89 33.79
N CYS A 225 4.97 8.52 34.75
CA CYS A 225 3.52 8.47 34.60
C CYS A 225 2.82 9.60 35.36
N GLY A 226 2.61 10.74 34.69
CA GLY A 226 1.91 11.88 35.30
C GLY A 226 0.41 11.67 35.51
N ASN A 227 -0.25 10.83 34.69
CA ASN A 227 -1.72 10.87 34.50
C ASN A 227 -2.47 9.53 34.63
N ASN A 228 -1.79 8.41 34.94
CA ASN A 228 -2.45 7.11 35.08
C ASN A 228 -2.70 6.77 36.56
N SER A 229 -3.95 6.97 37.00
CA SER A 229 -4.38 6.75 38.38
C SER A 229 -4.04 5.35 38.91
N ARG A 230 -4.28 4.29 38.12
CA ARG A 230 -4.01 2.91 38.54
C ARG A 230 -2.53 2.63 38.81
N ILE A 231 -1.64 3.16 37.97
CA ILE A 231 -0.19 2.99 38.13
C ILE A 231 0.28 3.76 39.37
N LEU A 232 -0.23 4.98 39.55
CA LEU A 232 0.11 5.82 40.69
C LEU A 232 -0.36 5.22 42.02
N GLU A 233 -1.54 4.60 42.08
CA GLU A 233 -2.01 3.89 43.29
C GLU A 233 -1.06 2.76 43.69
N ARG A 234 -0.67 1.91 42.73
CA ARG A 234 0.26 0.80 43.00
C ARG A 234 1.63 1.31 43.43
N ALA A 235 2.12 2.38 42.80
CA ALA A 235 3.37 3.02 43.20
C ALA A 235 3.28 3.61 44.62
N ALA A 236 2.18 4.28 44.96
CA ALA A 236 1.94 4.82 46.30
C ALA A 236 1.96 3.71 47.37
N LEU A 237 1.29 2.58 47.10
CA LEU A 237 1.30 1.41 48.01
C LEU A 237 2.69 0.81 48.21
N LEU A 238 3.56 0.85 47.21
CA LEU A 238 4.94 0.37 47.35
C LEU A 238 5.78 1.34 48.18
N LEU A 239 5.57 2.65 48.00
CA LEU A 239 6.28 3.68 48.74
C LEU A 239 5.84 3.75 50.21
N THR A 240 4.56 3.55 50.52
CA THR A 240 4.07 3.48 51.91
C THR A 240 4.66 2.28 52.65
N LYS A 241 4.77 1.12 51.98
CA LYS A 241 5.43 -0.08 52.55
C LYS A 241 6.93 0.11 52.80
N ALA A 242 7.55 1.07 52.14
CA ALA A 242 8.97 1.38 52.29
C ALA A 242 9.23 2.58 53.22
N ASP A 243 8.19 3.08 53.90
CA ASP A 243 8.22 4.26 54.79
C ASP A 243 8.85 5.51 54.14
N ARG A 244 8.63 5.71 52.82
CA ARG A 244 9.07 6.91 52.10
C ARG A 244 7.98 7.97 51.99
N ASP A 245 8.39 9.20 51.68
CA ASP A 245 7.50 10.35 51.47
C ASP A 245 6.51 10.08 50.32
N THR A 246 5.30 9.67 50.70
CA THR A 246 4.22 9.29 49.78
C THR A 246 3.25 10.44 49.49
N LEU A 247 3.40 11.56 50.21
CA LEU A 247 2.52 12.72 50.13
C LEU A 247 2.45 13.31 48.71
N ILE A 248 3.57 13.35 47.98
CA ILE A 248 3.62 13.83 46.59
C ILE A 248 2.79 12.94 45.67
N VAL A 249 2.79 11.62 45.90
CA VAL A 249 2.08 10.67 45.04
C VAL A 249 0.58 10.71 45.31
N TRP A 250 0.19 10.72 46.58
CA TRP A 250 -1.21 10.81 46.99
C TRP A 250 -1.87 12.13 46.60
N THR A 251 -1.14 13.26 46.68
CA THR A 251 -1.66 14.56 46.22
C THR A 251 -1.87 14.61 44.70
N ARG A 252 -0.98 13.97 43.91
CA ARG A 252 -1.18 13.80 42.46
C ARG A 252 -2.38 12.92 42.13
N LEU A 253 -2.58 11.83 42.89
CA LEU A 253 -3.76 10.95 42.76
C LEU A 253 -5.05 11.71 43.05
N LEU A 254 -5.11 12.44 44.17
CA LEU A 254 -6.25 13.27 44.55
C LEU A 254 -6.66 14.21 43.40
N ALA A 255 -5.68 14.94 42.84
CA ALA A 255 -5.93 15.88 41.75
C ALA A 255 -6.43 15.20 40.47
N GLN A 256 -6.08 13.93 40.23
CA GLN A 256 -6.62 13.18 39.10
C GLN A 256 -8.05 12.70 39.34
N TYR A 257 -8.34 12.19 40.54
CA TYR A 257 -9.70 11.76 40.89
C TYR A 257 -10.68 12.92 40.90
N GLU A 258 -10.26 14.11 41.36
CA GLU A 258 -11.03 15.34 41.23
C GLU A 258 -11.35 15.67 39.76
N LYS A 259 -10.37 15.55 38.84
CA LYS A 259 -10.59 15.82 37.40
C LYS A 259 -11.54 14.83 36.72
N ARG A 260 -11.63 13.60 37.24
CA ARG A 260 -12.50 12.54 36.70
C ARG A 260 -13.85 12.46 37.42
N GLU A 261 -14.06 13.30 38.44
CA GLU A 261 -15.23 13.26 39.32
C GLU A 261 -15.40 11.90 40.03
N GLU A 262 -14.30 11.17 40.25
CA GLU A 262 -14.27 9.90 40.96
C GLU A 262 -14.19 10.16 42.48
N TRP A 263 -15.23 10.81 43.03
CA TRP A 263 -15.23 11.40 44.38
C TRP A 263 -14.92 10.39 45.50
N TYR A 264 -15.41 9.15 45.39
CA TYR A 264 -15.11 8.10 46.37
C TYR A 264 -13.61 7.75 46.43
N GLN A 265 -12.95 7.70 45.27
CA GLN A 265 -11.52 7.38 45.17
C GLN A 265 -10.67 8.58 45.63
N ALA A 266 -11.13 9.81 45.34
CA ALA A 266 -10.54 11.03 45.87
C ALA A 266 -10.58 11.07 47.40
N LEU A 267 -11.73 10.73 48.00
CA LEU A 267 -11.90 10.69 49.45
C LEU A 267 -10.97 9.65 50.10
N ARG A 268 -10.88 8.44 49.53
CA ARG A 268 -9.94 7.41 49.99
C ARG A 268 -8.48 7.86 49.92
N ALA A 269 -8.08 8.53 48.83
CA ALA A 269 -6.74 9.08 48.70
C ALA A 269 -6.48 10.17 49.76
N ALA A 270 -7.47 11.03 50.05
CA ALA A 270 -7.37 12.05 51.08
C ALA A 270 -7.24 11.45 52.49
N ASP A 271 -7.96 10.36 52.78
CA ASP A 271 -7.84 9.61 54.03
C ASP A 271 -6.43 9.04 54.23
N GLU A 272 -5.79 8.52 53.17
CA GLU A 272 -4.40 8.06 53.25
C GLU A 272 -3.42 9.22 53.49
N ILE A 273 -3.65 10.39 52.89
CA ILE A 273 -2.85 11.60 53.18
C ILE A 273 -2.99 12.00 54.65
N LEU A 274 -4.22 11.97 55.18
CA LEU A 274 -4.55 12.28 56.58
C LEU A 274 -3.81 11.39 57.58
N LYS A 275 -3.66 10.08 57.26
CA LYS A 275 -2.91 9.14 58.09
C LYS A 275 -1.41 9.45 58.12
N LEU A 276 -0.85 9.93 57.01
CA LEU A 276 0.59 10.16 56.85
C LEU A 276 1.05 11.47 57.49
N LYS A 277 0.22 12.52 57.44
CA LYS A 277 0.53 13.81 58.06
C LYS A 277 -0.76 14.53 58.45
N PRO A 278 -0.88 15.08 59.68
CA PRO A 278 -2.01 15.91 60.04
C PRO A 278 -2.11 17.09 59.08
N LEU A 279 -3.29 17.28 58.48
CA LEU A 279 -3.50 18.19 57.35
C LEU A 279 -3.21 19.64 57.72
N ASP A 280 -2.56 20.33 56.78
CA ASP A 280 -2.61 21.79 56.70
C ASP A 280 -4.06 22.27 56.50
N GLY A 281 -4.40 23.46 57.01
CA GLY A 281 -5.78 23.97 57.01
C GLY A 281 -6.45 24.00 55.63
N ALA A 282 -5.66 24.13 54.55
CA ALA A 282 -6.17 24.11 53.18
C ALA A 282 -6.63 22.71 52.71
N MET A 283 -5.91 21.65 53.06
CA MET A 283 -6.30 20.28 52.70
C MET A 283 -7.50 19.80 53.52
N ARG A 284 -7.62 20.26 54.76
CA ARG A 284 -8.77 19.93 55.62
C ARG A 284 -10.07 20.50 55.07
N ARG A 285 -10.05 21.75 54.58
CA ARG A 285 -11.19 22.36 53.86
C ARG A 285 -11.58 21.56 52.63
N LYS A 286 -10.61 21.15 51.80
CA LYS A 286 -10.88 20.29 50.63
C LYS A 286 -11.50 18.95 51.02
N TYR A 287 -11.03 18.32 52.09
CA TYR A 287 -11.60 17.08 52.59
C TYR A 287 -13.06 17.25 53.03
N GLU A 288 -13.35 18.32 53.78
CA GLU A 288 -14.71 18.68 54.19
C GLU A 288 -15.61 19.02 52.99
N GLU A 289 -15.07 19.59 51.91
CA GLU A 289 -15.79 19.83 50.65
C GLU A 289 -16.06 18.55 49.83
N LEU A 290 -15.23 17.52 49.98
CA LEU A 290 -15.37 16.23 49.28
C LEU A 290 -16.38 15.31 49.96
N GLN A 291 -16.48 15.34 51.30
CA GLN A 291 -17.42 14.52 52.07
C GLN A 291 -18.89 14.57 51.61
N PRO A 292 -19.50 15.73 51.31
CA PRO A 292 -20.90 15.80 50.89
C PRO A 292 -21.13 15.40 49.42
N LYS A 293 -20.07 15.18 48.63
CA LYS A 293 -20.17 14.81 47.20
C LYS A 293 -20.15 13.31 46.94
N VAL A 294 -19.83 12.52 47.97
CA VAL A 294 -19.84 11.05 47.96
C VAL A 294 -21.18 10.55 48.50
#